data_AF-A0A4Y3M6Q6-F1
#
_entry.id   AF-A0A4Y3M6Q6-F1
#
_cell.length_a   1.000
_cell.length_b   1.000
_cell.length_c   1.000
_cell.angle_alpha   90.00
_cell.angle_beta   90.00
_cell.angle_gamma   90.00
#
_symmetry.space_group_name_H-M   'P 1'
#
loop_
_entity.id
_entity.type
_entity.pdbx_description
1 polymer ?
#
loop_
_entity_poly.entity_id
_entity_poly.type
_entity_poly.pdbx_seq_one_letter_code
_entity_poly.pdbx_strand_id
1 'polypeptide(L)'
;MQFYLLMMLVAPWLAKVPCWLIALLTVAISWCWRAVVFHFATAHGAPDVYHEFVYATQMPAMLDEFGFGILAARFVTSDLGGRIMDNRFFSSLFLPAVAVGLVLLAKFVFWRQADYWQSAPMVICFRTLLATACVAVILLVCSIGRSDAFCKFMRPLTYIGTISYGIYLWHLSVILPLHNLDWMTGPRCVWIVLIASMILAALSWHFFERPIYQRFARKPAPDKPAVSSKG
;
A
#
# COMPACT_ATOMS: atom_id res chain seq x y z
N MET A 1 -14.47 3.87 -7.76
CA MET A 1 -15.00 3.42 -9.09
C MET A 1 -14.15 3.89 -10.26
N GLN A 2 -13.73 5.16 -10.31
CA GLN A 2 -12.94 5.71 -11.44
C GLN A 2 -11.57 5.03 -11.68
N PHE A 3 -10.86 4.65 -10.61
CA PHE A 3 -9.55 3.99 -10.72
C PHE A 3 -9.59 2.62 -11.43
N TYR A 4 -10.55 1.76 -11.08
CA TYR A 4 -10.63 0.42 -11.66
C TYR A 4 -10.96 0.45 -13.15
N LEU A 5 -11.80 1.39 -13.57
CA LEU A 5 -12.09 1.61 -14.99
C LEU A 5 -10.85 2.10 -15.74
N LEU A 6 -10.11 3.05 -15.17
CA LEU A 6 -8.84 3.52 -15.73
C LEU A 6 -7.85 2.37 -15.87
N MET A 7 -7.65 1.56 -14.82
CA MET A 7 -6.73 0.43 -14.86
C MET A 7 -7.17 -0.64 -15.87
N MET A 8 -8.46 -0.92 -16.00
CA MET A 8 -8.98 -1.85 -17.00
C MET A 8 -8.61 -1.42 -18.43
N LEU A 9 -8.67 -0.11 -18.71
CA LEU A 9 -8.34 0.44 -20.02
C LEU A 9 -6.83 0.54 -20.27
N VAL A 10 -6.07 0.89 -19.23
CA VAL A 10 -4.63 1.20 -19.35
C VAL A 10 -3.75 -0.04 -19.15
N ALA A 11 -4.22 -1.09 -18.49
CA ALA A 11 -3.47 -2.34 -18.25
C ALA A 11 -2.80 -2.95 -19.50
N PRO A 12 -3.48 -3.14 -20.65
CA PRO A 12 -2.85 -3.71 -21.85
C PRO A 12 -1.76 -2.80 -22.44
N TRP A 13 -1.85 -1.49 -22.21
CA TRP A 13 -0.82 -0.53 -22.60
C TRP A 13 0.36 -0.56 -21.63
N LEU A 14 0.10 -0.52 -20.32
CA LEU A 14 1.11 -0.62 -19.25
C LEU A 14 2.02 -1.85 -19.39
N ALA A 15 1.49 -2.96 -19.91
CA ALA A 15 2.28 -4.17 -20.16
C ALA A 15 3.39 -3.99 -21.20
N LYS A 16 3.23 -3.05 -22.16
CA LYS A 16 4.15 -2.83 -23.28
C LYS A 16 5.14 -1.68 -23.05
N VAL A 17 4.83 -0.78 -22.12
CA VAL A 17 5.63 0.42 -21.83
C VAL A 17 6.90 0.03 -21.06
N PRO A 18 8.07 0.64 -21.32
CA PRO A 18 9.28 0.37 -20.55
C PRO A 18 9.16 0.85 -19.09
N CYS A 19 9.78 0.11 -18.16
CA CYS A 19 9.66 0.36 -16.72
C CYS A 19 10.06 1.79 -16.30
N TRP A 20 11.12 2.34 -16.89
CA TRP A 20 11.58 3.70 -16.56
C TRP A 20 10.53 4.77 -16.93
N LEU A 21 9.79 4.57 -18.03
CA LEU A 21 8.78 5.52 -18.47
C LEU A 21 7.54 5.46 -17.57
N ILE A 22 7.17 4.26 -17.10
CA ILE A 22 6.11 4.11 -16.09
C ILE A 22 6.50 4.88 -14.83
N ALA A 23 7.71 4.67 -14.31
CA ALA A 23 8.19 5.36 -13.11
C ALA A 23 8.19 6.89 -13.29
N LEU A 24 8.72 7.37 -14.42
CA LEU A 24 8.79 8.79 -14.72
C LEU A 24 7.39 9.42 -14.80
N LEU A 25 6.47 8.80 -15.53
CA LEU A 25 5.13 9.34 -15.72
C LEU A 25 4.33 9.34 -14.42
N THR A 26 4.35 8.25 -13.66
CA THR A 26 3.57 8.17 -12.42
C THR A 26 4.09 9.13 -11.37
N VAL A 27 5.42 9.27 -11.23
CA VAL A 27 6.03 10.25 -10.31
C VAL A 27 5.76 11.68 -10.76
N ALA A 28 6.00 12.00 -12.03
CA ALA A 28 5.81 13.37 -12.54
C ALA A 28 4.35 13.84 -12.40
N ILE A 29 3.38 12.98 -12.74
CA ILE A 29 1.96 13.31 -12.62
C ILE A 29 1.58 13.47 -11.14
N SER A 30 1.96 12.54 -10.26
CA SER A 30 1.68 12.64 -8.81
C SER A 30 2.28 13.90 -8.20
N TRP A 31 3.55 14.21 -8.50
CA TRP A 31 4.23 15.36 -7.94
C TRP A 31 3.67 16.68 -8.45
N CYS A 32 3.40 16.78 -9.75
CA CYS A 32 2.77 17.95 -10.34
C CYS A 32 1.40 18.20 -9.70
N TRP A 33 0.57 17.17 -9.56
CA TRP A 33 -0.74 17.31 -8.92
C TRP A 33 -0.65 17.73 -7.46
N ARG A 34 0.22 17.08 -6.65
CA ARG A 34 0.41 17.45 -5.24
C ARG A 34 0.94 18.88 -5.09
N ALA A 35 1.82 19.33 -5.99
CA ALA A 35 2.32 20.71 -5.99
C ALA A 35 1.20 21.71 -6.31
N VAL A 36 0.33 21.38 -7.28
CA VAL A 36 -0.86 22.16 -7.60
C VAL A 36 -1.80 22.24 -6.39
N VAL A 37 -2.12 21.11 -5.75
CA VAL A 37 -2.98 21.05 -4.55
C VAL A 37 -2.40 21.92 -3.42
N PHE A 38 -1.11 21.78 -3.13
CA PHE A 38 -0.44 22.58 -2.09
C PHE A 38 -0.43 24.08 -2.43
N HIS A 39 -0.19 24.44 -3.69
CA HIS A 39 -0.22 25.84 -4.12
C HIS A 39 -1.63 26.45 -4.03
N PHE A 40 -2.66 25.71 -4.46
CA PHE A 40 -4.05 26.15 -4.29
C PHE A 40 -4.42 26.28 -2.81
N ALA A 41 -3.97 25.35 -1.97
CA ALA A 41 -4.21 25.35 -0.54
C ALA A 41 -3.62 26.60 0.15
N THR A 42 -2.38 26.93 -0.20
CA THR A 42 -1.68 28.12 0.34
C THR A 42 -2.19 29.44 -0.23
N ALA A 43 -2.52 29.50 -1.52
CA ALA A 43 -2.91 30.74 -2.20
C ALA A 43 -4.31 31.24 -1.86
N HIS A 44 -5.26 30.33 -1.59
CA HIS A 44 -6.65 30.69 -1.30
C HIS A 44 -6.94 30.73 0.21
N GLY A 45 -5.91 30.64 1.07
CA GLY A 45 -6.08 30.51 2.52
C GLY A 45 -6.95 29.30 2.87
N ALA A 46 -6.75 28.20 2.15
CA ALA A 46 -7.79 27.23 1.83
C ALA A 46 -8.31 26.46 3.07
N PRO A 47 -9.53 25.91 2.97
CA PRO A 47 -10.34 25.41 4.07
C PRO A 47 -9.68 24.17 4.67
N ASP A 48 -9.79 24.03 5.99
CA ASP A 48 -9.59 22.83 6.82
C ASP A 48 -8.75 21.69 6.19
N VAL A 49 -7.63 21.31 6.84
CA VAL A 49 -6.64 20.25 6.45
C VAL A 49 -7.26 19.03 5.76
N TYR A 50 -8.49 18.70 6.13
CA TYR A 50 -9.34 17.73 5.45
C TYR A 50 -9.40 17.85 3.91
N HIS A 51 -9.59 19.05 3.32
CA HIS A 51 -9.73 19.19 1.86
C HIS A 51 -8.41 18.92 1.15
N GLU A 52 -7.31 19.45 1.69
CA GLU A 52 -5.97 19.17 1.17
C GLU A 52 -5.67 17.67 1.25
N PHE A 53 -6.05 17.02 2.36
CA PHE A 53 -5.99 15.57 2.49
C PHE A 53 -6.78 14.85 1.41
N VAL A 54 -8.05 15.20 1.19
CA VAL A 54 -8.89 14.54 0.19
C VAL A 54 -8.28 14.67 -1.22
N TYR A 55 -7.87 15.86 -1.63
CA TYR A 55 -7.31 16.07 -2.98
C TYR A 55 -5.91 15.48 -3.17
N ALA A 56 -5.09 15.45 -2.13
CA ALA A 56 -3.76 14.85 -2.16
C ALA A 56 -3.76 13.32 -2.01
N THR A 57 -4.89 12.72 -1.63
CA THR A 57 -5.02 11.26 -1.43
C THR A 57 -5.88 10.55 -2.46
N GLN A 58 -6.32 11.27 -3.49
CA GLN A 58 -7.09 10.73 -4.61
C GLN A 58 -6.24 10.66 -5.88
N MET A 59 -6.76 10.01 -6.91
CA MET A 59 -6.15 10.09 -8.24
C MET A 59 -6.29 11.52 -8.78
N PRO A 60 -5.26 12.09 -9.44
CA PRO A 60 -4.01 11.45 -9.88
C PRO A 60 -2.86 11.51 -8.87
N ALA A 61 -3.05 12.09 -7.68
CA ALA A 61 -2.01 12.29 -6.67
C ALA A 61 -1.33 10.99 -6.19
N MET A 62 -2.02 9.84 -6.26
CA MET A 62 -1.51 8.55 -5.77
C MET A 62 -0.92 7.64 -6.87
N LEU A 63 -0.77 8.13 -8.10
CA LEU A 63 -0.32 7.32 -9.24
C LEU A 63 1.07 6.70 -9.05
N ASP A 64 2.00 7.44 -8.43
CA ASP A 64 3.32 6.97 -8.05
C ASP A 64 3.26 5.71 -7.19
N GLU A 65 2.43 5.66 -6.15
CA GLU A 65 2.28 4.47 -5.28
C GLU A 65 1.86 3.22 -6.07
N PHE A 66 0.88 3.37 -6.98
CA PHE A 66 0.47 2.30 -7.89
C PHE A 66 1.57 1.93 -8.90
N GLY A 67 2.26 2.93 -9.45
CA GLY A 67 3.36 2.74 -10.39
C GLY A 67 4.49 1.92 -9.76
N PHE A 68 4.89 2.25 -8.53
CA PHE A 68 5.88 1.49 -7.77
C PHE A 68 5.42 0.04 -7.53
N GLY A 69 4.15 -0.18 -7.21
CA GLY A 69 3.57 -1.52 -7.09
C GLY A 69 3.63 -2.32 -8.41
N ILE A 70 3.27 -1.71 -9.54
CA ILE A 70 3.35 -2.34 -10.86
C ILE A 70 4.80 -2.69 -11.23
N LEU A 71 5.73 -1.77 -10.95
CA LEU A 71 7.15 -1.98 -11.21
C LEU A 71 7.73 -3.11 -10.36
N ALA A 72 7.36 -3.17 -9.08
CA ALA A 72 7.74 -4.27 -8.19
C ALA A 72 7.20 -5.61 -8.70
N ALA A 73 5.93 -5.65 -9.11
CA ALA A 73 5.32 -6.85 -9.67
C ALA A 73 6.03 -7.31 -10.95
N ARG A 74 6.32 -6.38 -11.88
CA ARG A 74 7.09 -6.68 -13.11
C ARG A 74 8.51 -7.15 -12.81
N PHE A 75 9.15 -6.59 -11.80
CA PHE A 75 10.49 -7.00 -11.39
C PHE A 75 10.46 -8.45 -10.90
N VAL A 76 9.58 -8.78 -9.95
CA VAL A 76 9.46 -10.12 -9.37
C VAL A 76 9.07 -11.18 -10.41
N THR A 77 8.30 -10.83 -11.43
CA THR A 77 7.89 -11.77 -12.50
C THR A 77 8.89 -11.88 -13.65
N SER A 78 9.93 -11.04 -13.69
CA SER A 78 10.94 -11.08 -14.75
C SER A 78 12.06 -12.08 -14.44
N ASP A 79 12.65 -12.68 -15.48
CA ASP A 79 13.79 -13.60 -15.34
C ASP A 79 14.99 -12.94 -14.62
N LEU A 80 15.23 -11.66 -14.94
CA LEU A 80 16.31 -10.89 -14.34
C LEU A 80 16.04 -10.63 -12.84
N GLY A 81 14.81 -10.26 -12.48
CA GLY A 81 14.43 -10.05 -11.08
C GLY A 81 14.50 -11.34 -10.26
N GLY A 82 14.07 -12.47 -10.83
CA GLY A 82 14.24 -13.79 -10.22
C GLY A 82 15.69 -14.12 -9.93
N ARG A 83 16.58 -13.99 -10.93
CA ARG A 83 18.03 -14.21 -10.76
C ARG A 83 18.67 -13.31 -9.70
N ILE A 84 18.26 -12.03 -9.64
CA ILE A 84 18.76 -11.08 -8.65
C ILE A 84 18.27 -11.45 -7.25
N MET A 85 17.01 -11.85 -7.10
CA MET A 85 16.44 -12.25 -5.81
C MET A 85 17.02 -13.58 -5.31
N ASP A 86 17.37 -14.50 -6.20
CA ASP A 86 18.02 -15.78 -5.87
C ASP A 86 19.48 -15.60 -5.43
N ASN A 87 20.11 -14.47 -5.76
CA ASN A 87 21.46 -14.17 -5.31
C ASN A 87 21.49 -13.95 -3.79
N ARG A 88 22.13 -14.89 -3.06
CA ARG A 88 22.23 -14.84 -1.60
C ARG A 88 22.80 -13.54 -1.06
N PHE A 89 23.79 -12.93 -1.70
CA PHE A 89 24.34 -11.66 -1.22
C PHE A 89 23.28 -10.54 -1.29
N PHE A 90 22.53 -10.51 -2.40
CA PHE A 90 21.50 -9.51 -2.61
C PHE A 90 20.32 -9.69 -1.63
N SER A 91 19.81 -10.91 -1.48
CA SER A 91 18.65 -11.22 -0.64
C SER A 91 18.95 -11.21 0.87
N SER A 92 20.15 -11.63 1.30
CA SER A 92 20.48 -11.72 2.73
C SER A 92 21.08 -10.45 3.34
N LEU A 93 21.70 -9.58 2.53
CA LEU A 93 22.40 -8.41 3.06
C LEU A 93 21.92 -7.10 2.42
N PHE A 94 21.99 -7.00 1.10
CA PHE A 94 21.70 -5.74 0.40
C PHE A 94 20.23 -5.31 0.55
N LEU A 95 19.29 -6.19 0.22
CA LEU A 95 17.87 -5.88 0.22
C LEU A 95 17.31 -5.58 1.63
N PRO A 96 17.67 -6.34 2.69
CA PRO A 96 17.34 -5.95 4.07
C PRO A 96 17.91 -4.59 4.46
N ALA A 97 19.19 -4.32 4.15
CA ALA A 97 19.83 -3.04 4.48
C ALA A 97 19.12 -1.86 3.78
N VAL A 98 18.76 -2.02 2.50
CA VAL A 98 18.00 -1.02 1.75
C VAL A 98 16.60 -0.83 2.34
N ALA A 99 15.87 -1.90 2.63
CA ALA A 99 14.53 -1.82 3.19
C ALA A 99 14.53 -1.13 4.58
N VAL A 100 15.44 -1.54 5.47
CA VAL A 100 15.62 -0.91 6.78
C VAL A 100 16.04 0.54 6.64
N GLY A 101 17.02 0.85 5.78
CA GLY A 101 17.50 2.21 5.53
C GLY A 101 16.39 3.13 5.05
N LEU A 102 15.57 2.69 4.08
CA LEU A 102 14.44 3.47 3.55
C LEU A 102 13.35 3.68 4.59
N VAL A 103 13.01 2.66 5.39
CA VAL A 103 12.02 2.79 6.48
C VAL A 103 12.52 3.74 7.56
N LEU A 104 13.78 3.65 7.95
CA LEU A 104 14.39 4.56 8.93
C LEU A 104 14.47 5.98 8.40
N LEU A 105 14.78 6.16 7.11
CA LEU A 105 14.78 7.47 6.45
C LEU A 105 13.38 8.07 6.43
N ALA A 106 12.36 7.31 6.02
CA ALA A 106 10.97 7.75 6.03
C ALA A 106 10.53 8.15 7.45
N LYS A 107 10.85 7.33 8.45
CA LYS A 107 10.60 7.65 9.86
C LYS A 107 11.31 8.93 10.28
N PHE A 108 12.60 9.07 9.97
CA PHE A 108 13.39 10.24 10.33
C PHE A 108 12.83 11.52 9.73
N VAL A 109 12.49 11.50 8.44
CA VAL A 109 11.89 12.64 7.74
C VAL A 109 10.54 13.00 8.38
N PHE A 110 9.66 12.01 8.59
CA PHE A 110 8.33 12.23 9.19
C PHE A 110 8.41 12.88 10.57
N TRP A 111 9.25 12.35 11.46
CA TRP A 111 9.37 12.88 12.82
C TRP A 111 10.07 14.24 12.89
N ARG A 112 10.95 14.55 11.93
CA ARG A 112 11.62 15.85 11.87
C ARG A 112 10.71 16.96 11.36
N GLN A 113 9.69 16.62 10.58
CA GLN A 113 8.72 17.56 10.02
C GLN A 113 7.30 17.08 10.31
N ALA A 114 6.92 17.16 11.59
CA ALA A 114 5.59 16.76 12.05
C ALA A 114 4.46 17.59 11.42
N ASP A 115 4.76 18.83 10.98
CA ASP A 115 3.84 19.70 10.25
C ASP A 115 3.71 19.29 8.77
N TYR A 116 3.18 18.08 8.55
CA TYR A 116 3.09 17.45 7.23
C TYR A 116 2.42 18.33 6.18
N TRP A 117 1.28 18.95 6.51
CA TRP A 117 0.48 19.75 5.58
C TRP A 117 1.00 21.17 5.34
N GLN A 118 1.91 21.66 6.19
CA GLN A 118 2.47 23.01 6.04
C GLN A 118 3.78 23.02 5.23
N SER A 119 4.28 21.83 4.87
CA SER A 119 5.56 21.66 4.21
C SER A 119 5.37 21.08 2.81
N ALA A 120 5.64 21.89 1.78
CA ALA A 120 5.62 21.48 0.38
C ALA A 120 6.39 20.15 0.11
N PRO A 121 7.64 19.95 0.58
CA PRO A 121 8.34 18.69 0.33
C PRO A 121 7.68 17.49 1.02
N MET A 122 6.98 17.69 2.14
CA MET A 122 6.22 16.62 2.78
C MET A 122 4.99 16.22 1.97
N VAL A 123 4.18 17.19 1.54
CA VAL A 123 2.97 16.92 0.75
C VAL A 123 3.33 16.28 -0.60
N ILE A 124 4.40 16.74 -1.25
CA ILE A 124 4.76 16.31 -2.61
C ILE A 124 5.55 14.99 -2.61
N CYS A 125 6.64 14.90 -1.85
CA CYS A 125 7.65 13.85 -2.02
C CYS A 125 7.55 12.71 -1.01
N PHE A 126 7.03 12.96 0.19
CA PHE A 126 7.06 11.99 1.28
C PHE A 126 6.35 10.68 0.94
N ARG A 127 5.21 10.75 0.25
CA ARG A 127 4.45 9.55 -0.16
C ARG A 127 5.23 8.69 -1.14
N THR A 128 6.01 9.30 -2.04
CA THR A 128 6.89 8.58 -2.96
C THR A 128 8.02 7.88 -2.20
N LEU A 129 8.59 8.52 -1.17
CA LEU A 129 9.54 7.88 -0.26
C LEU A 129 8.90 6.72 0.51
N LEU A 130 7.67 6.88 0.98
CA LEU A 130 6.94 5.81 1.67
C LEU A 130 6.65 4.64 0.74
N ALA A 131 6.21 4.91 -0.50
CA ALA A 131 5.96 3.89 -1.52
C ALA A 131 7.22 3.09 -1.86
N THR A 132 8.37 3.75 -2.02
CA THR A 132 9.65 3.08 -2.26
C THR A 132 10.09 2.24 -1.06
N ALA A 133 9.90 2.71 0.17
CA ALA A 133 10.14 1.94 1.38
C ALA A 133 9.23 0.70 1.46
N CYS A 134 7.94 0.84 1.19
CA CYS A 134 6.99 -0.27 1.15
C CYS A 134 7.35 -1.30 0.08
N VAL A 135 7.72 -0.87 -1.13
CA VAL A 135 8.19 -1.77 -2.19
C VAL A 135 9.45 -2.52 -1.76
N ALA A 136 10.42 -1.86 -1.14
CA ALA A 136 11.62 -2.53 -0.65
C ALA A 136 11.30 -3.62 0.39
N VAL A 137 10.35 -3.35 1.30
CA VAL A 137 9.85 -4.35 2.26
C VAL A 137 9.14 -5.51 1.56
N ILE A 138 8.29 -5.23 0.57
CA ILE A 138 7.61 -6.27 -0.22
C ILE A 138 8.63 -7.15 -0.94
N LEU A 139 9.60 -6.55 -1.63
CA LEU A 139 10.66 -7.28 -2.32
C LEU A 139 11.48 -8.13 -1.35
N LEU A 140 11.79 -7.60 -0.16
CA LEU A 140 12.45 -8.36 0.91
C LEU A 140 11.63 -9.59 1.29
N VAL A 141 10.34 -9.43 1.59
CA VAL A 141 9.45 -10.54 1.94
C VAL A 141 9.33 -11.55 0.80
N CYS A 142 9.30 -11.11 -0.45
CA CYS A 142 9.28 -11.99 -1.62
C CYS A 142 10.60 -12.75 -1.82
N SER A 143 11.73 -12.22 -1.35
CA SER A 143 13.05 -12.89 -1.45
C SER A 143 13.28 -13.93 -0.36
N ILE A 144 12.50 -13.92 0.72
CA ILE A 144 12.60 -14.90 1.80
C ILE A 144 12.01 -16.23 1.33
N GLY A 145 12.80 -17.30 1.44
CA GLY A 145 12.34 -18.66 1.12
C GLY A 145 11.10 -19.04 1.93
N ARG A 146 10.09 -19.59 1.27
CA ARG A 146 8.83 -20.03 1.90
C ARG A 146 9.00 -21.35 2.64
N SER A 147 9.54 -21.29 3.86
CA SER A 147 9.49 -22.42 4.79
C SER A 147 8.13 -22.49 5.51
N ASP A 148 7.71 -23.70 5.89
CA ASP A 148 6.47 -23.88 6.67
C ASP A 148 6.49 -23.10 7.99
N ALA A 149 7.66 -23.00 8.62
CA ALA A 149 7.87 -22.21 9.84
C ALA A 149 7.64 -20.71 9.58
N PHE A 150 8.20 -20.17 8.49
CA PHE A 150 7.99 -18.77 8.10
C PHE A 150 6.52 -18.48 7.76
N CYS A 151 5.87 -19.38 7.01
CA CYS A 151 4.45 -19.28 6.71
C CYS A 151 3.60 -19.26 7.98
N LYS A 152 3.90 -20.11 8.98
CA LYS A 152 3.21 -20.12 10.28
C LYS A 152 3.46 -18.83 11.06
N PHE A 153 4.70 -18.33 11.08
CA PHE A 153 5.06 -17.09 11.74
C PHE A 153 4.35 -15.87 11.13
N MET A 154 4.16 -15.86 9.81
CA MET A 154 3.44 -14.80 9.09
C MET A 154 1.91 -14.91 9.17
N ARG A 155 1.34 -16.01 9.70
CA ARG A 155 -0.14 -16.20 9.77
C ARG A 155 -0.90 -15.04 10.41
N PRO A 156 -0.46 -14.46 11.55
CA PRO A 156 -1.15 -13.32 12.14
C PRO A 156 -1.16 -12.11 11.21
N LEU A 157 -0.04 -11.85 10.54
CA LEU A 157 0.08 -10.73 9.59
C LEU A 157 -0.79 -10.96 8.35
N THR A 158 -0.83 -12.18 7.83
CA THR A 158 -1.74 -12.56 6.74
C THR A 158 -3.20 -12.41 7.14
N TYR A 159 -3.55 -12.74 8.38
CA TYR A 159 -4.91 -12.55 8.91
C TYR A 159 -5.27 -11.07 9.00
N ILE A 160 -4.38 -10.22 9.51
CA ILE A 160 -4.56 -8.76 9.53
C ILE A 160 -4.74 -8.23 8.10
N GLY A 161 -3.93 -8.71 7.14
CA GLY A 161 -4.10 -8.39 5.73
C GLY A 161 -5.45 -8.81 5.18
N THR A 162 -5.97 -9.96 5.60
CA THR A 162 -7.29 -10.47 5.19
C THR A 162 -8.42 -9.56 5.66
N ILE A 163 -8.37 -9.08 6.90
CA ILE A 163 -9.39 -8.19 7.47
C ILE A 163 -9.10 -6.69 7.22
N SER A 164 -8.07 -6.36 6.45
CA SER A 164 -7.60 -4.98 6.25
C SER A 164 -8.67 -4.06 5.65
N TYR A 165 -9.50 -4.59 4.76
CA TYR A 165 -10.65 -3.87 4.21
C TYR A 165 -11.67 -3.51 5.29
N GLY A 166 -11.99 -4.46 6.17
CA GLY A 166 -12.85 -4.21 7.34
C GLY A 166 -12.25 -3.15 8.26
N ILE A 167 -10.94 -3.19 8.53
CA ILE A 167 -10.26 -2.16 9.34
C ILE A 167 -10.44 -0.77 8.69
N TYR A 168 -10.21 -0.68 7.38
CA TYR A 168 -10.43 0.57 6.63
C TYR A 168 -11.88 1.06 6.68
N LEU A 169 -12.88 0.18 6.71
CA LEU A 169 -14.27 0.61 6.78
C LEU A 169 -14.65 1.06 8.19
N TRP A 170 -14.30 0.27 9.20
CA TRP A 170 -14.76 0.47 10.58
C TRP A 170 -13.96 1.54 11.34
N HIS A 171 -12.72 1.86 10.93
CA HIS A 171 -11.92 2.83 11.70
C HIS A 171 -12.55 4.23 11.74
N LEU A 172 -13.14 4.73 10.65
CA LEU A 172 -13.82 6.03 10.66
C LEU A 172 -15.08 6.01 11.53
N SER A 173 -15.86 4.93 11.47
CA SER A 173 -17.05 4.73 12.32
C SER A 173 -16.71 4.71 13.81
N VAL A 174 -15.47 4.34 14.16
CA VAL A 174 -14.94 4.37 15.52
C VAL A 174 -14.37 5.75 15.86
N ILE A 175 -13.59 6.37 14.96
CA ILE A 175 -12.95 7.66 15.19
C ILE A 175 -13.98 8.78 15.37
N LEU A 176 -15.00 8.86 14.51
CA LEU A 176 -15.93 10.00 14.49
C LEU A 176 -16.73 10.18 15.80
N PRO A 177 -17.32 9.12 16.40
CA PRO A 177 -17.99 9.27 17.70
C PRO A 177 -17.01 9.55 18.85
N LEU A 178 -15.83 8.94 18.83
CA LEU A 178 -14.84 9.06 19.91
C LEU A 178 -14.14 10.43 19.90
N HIS A 179 -14.04 11.08 18.74
CA HIS A 179 -13.49 12.43 18.60
C HIS A 179 -14.29 13.47 19.38
N ASN A 180 -15.59 13.26 19.59
CA ASN A 180 -16.47 14.19 20.31
C ASN A 180 -16.44 14.02 21.84
N LEU A 181 -15.55 13.15 22.37
CA LEU A 181 -15.43 12.88 23.79
C LEU A 181 -14.19 13.57 24.36
N ASP A 182 -14.42 14.61 25.18
CA ASP A 182 -13.35 15.46 25.74
C ASP A 182 -12.30 14.71 26.59
N TRP A 183 -12.65 13.54 27.12
CA TRP A 183 -11.77 12.72 27.97
C TRP A 183 -10.87 11.76 27.18
N MET A 184 -11.03 11.67 25.86
CA MET A 184 -10.27 10.77 24.98
C MET A 184 -9.04 11.44 24.36
N THR A 185 -8.12 11.89 25.20
CA THR A 185 -6.87 12.52 24.75
C THR A 185 -5.66 11.59 24.82
N GLY A 186 -4.72 11.75 23.89
CA GLY A 186 -3.40 11.13 23.95
C GLY A 186 -3.32 9.66 23.50
N PRO A 187 -2.25 8.93 23.88
CA PRO A 187 -1.94 7.59 23.35
C PRO A 187 -3.01 6.53 23.63
N ARG A 188 -3.78 6.70 24.71
CA ARG A 188 -4.87 5.78 25.08
C ARG A 188 -5.98 5.76 24.03
N CYS A 189 -6.33 6.92 23.48
CA CYS A 189 -7.33 7.05 22.43
C CYS A 189 -6.93 6.25 21.19
N VAL A 190 -5.65 6.35 20.77
CA VAL A 190 -5.12 5.60 19.62
C VAL A 190 -5.27 4.09 19.81
N TRP A 191 -4.91 3.57 20.98
CA TRP A 191 -5.05 2.14 21.26
C TRP A 191 -6.51 1.68 21.28
N ILE A 192 -7.41 2.47 21.87
CA ILE A 192 -8.84 2.16 21.91
C ILE A 192 -9.40 2.12 20.49
N VAL A 193 -9.12 3.15 19.68
CA VAL A 193 -9.55 3.22 18.28
C VAL A 193 -9.03 2.02 17.50
N LEU A 194 -7.74 1.71 17.63
CA LEU A 194 -7.12 0.58 16.93
C LEU A 194 -7.77 -0.74 17.30
N ILE A 195 -7.90 -1.03 18.59
CA ILE A 195 -8.47 -2.28 19.10
C ILE A 195 -9.94 -2.41 18.71
N ALA A 196 -10.74 -1.35 18.91
CA ALA A 196 -12.15 -1.36 18.55
C ALA A 196 -12.35 -1.56 17.05
N SER A 197 -11.56 -0.89 16.21
CA SER A 197 -11.60 -1.06 14.75
C SER A 197 -11.22 -2.48 14.33
N MET A 198 -10.21 -3.07 14.97
CA MET A 198 -9.80 -4.46 14.71
C MET A 198 -10.87 -5.48 15.13
N ILE A 199 -11.54 -5.27 16.27
CA ILE A 199 -12.62 -6.13 16.74
C ILE A 199 -13.81 -6.06 15.76
N LEU A 200 -14.24 -4.86 15.40
CA LEU A 200 -15.34 -4.67 14.43
C LEU A 200 -14.99 -5.25 13.06
N ALA A 201 -13.76 -5.07 12.58
CA ALA A 201 -13.29 -5.68 11.35
C ALA A 201 -13.30 -7.21 11.42
N ALA A 202 -12.85 -7.81 12.53
CA ALA A 202 -12.87 -9.26 12.71
C ALA A 202 -14.30 -9.82 12.78
N LEU A 203 -15.21 -9.12 13.47
CA LEU A 203 -16.63 -9.47 13.52
C LEU A 203 -17.26 -9.38 12.12
N SER A 204 -17.02 -8.28 11.40
CA SER A 204 -17.52 -8.08 10.04
C SER A 204 -17.01 -9.17 9.10
N TRP A 205 -15.72 -9.52 9.19
CA TRP A 205 -15.13 -10.60 8.42
C TRP A 205 -15.79 -11.95 8.70
N HIS A 206 -15.95 -12.32 9.97
CA HIS A 206 -16.46 -13.64 10.32
C HIS A 206 -17.97 -13.81 10.11
N PHE A 207 -18.76 -12.75 10.33
CA PHE A 207 -20.22 -12.82 10.25
C PHE A 207 -20.79 -12.43 8.88
N PHE A 208 -20.10 -11.57 8.11
CA PHE A 208 -20.62 -11.07 6.83
C PHE A 208 -19.70 -11.39 5.65
N GLU A 209 -18.46 -10.93 5.69
CA GLU A 209 -17.58 -10.98 4.50
C GLU A 209 -17.21 -12.42 4.14
N ARG A 210 -16.77 -13.25 5.10
CA ARG A 210 -16.37 -14.63 4.86
C ARG A 210 -17.54 -15.50 4.35
N PRO A 211 -18.74 -15.48 4.95
CA PRO A 211 -19.88 -16.22 4.43
C PRO A 211 -20.28 -15.81 3.02
N ILE A 212 -20.29 -14.50 2.71
CA ILE A 212 -20.60 -13.98 1.39
C ILE A 212 -19.53 -14.41 0.38
N TYR A 213 -18.25 -14.24 0.74
CA TYR A 213 -17.13 -14.66 -0.09
C TYR A 213 -17.20 -16.15 -0.42
N GLN A 214 -17.50 -17.00 0.56
CA GLN A 214 -17.65 -18.45 0.34
C GLN A 214 -18.86 -18.81 -0.52
N ARG A 215 -19.96 -18.04 -0.45
CA ARG A 215 -21.16 -18.25 -1.28
C ARG A 215 -20.94 -17.87 -2.74
N PHE A 216 -20.17 -16.82 -3.00
CA PHE A 216 -19.92 -16.32 -4.36
C PHE A 216 -18.56 -16.72 -4.94
N ALA A 217 -17.69 -17.36 -4.16
CA ALA A 217 -16.45 -17.94 -4.65
C ALA A 217 -16.79 -18.99 -5.71
N ARG A 218 -16.49 -18.67 -6.98
CA ARG A 218 -16.55 -19.67 -8.05
C ARG A 218 -15.58 -20.79 -7.70
N LYS A 219 -16.06 -22.05 -7.77
CA LYS A 219 -15.16 -23.20 -7.69
C LYS A 219 -14.07 -23.02 -8.75
N PRO A 220 -12.78 -23.16 -8.40
CA PRO A 220 -11.72 -23.12 -9.40
C PRO A 220 -12.03 -24.16 -10.48
N ALA A 221 -11.81 -23.78 -11.74
CA ALA A 221 -11.94 -24.73 -12.84
C ALA A 221 -11.04 -25.94 -12.54
N PRO A 222 -11.51 -27.18 -12.76
CA PRO A 222 -10.68 -28.35 -12.54
C PRO A 222 -9.42 -28.22 -13.38
N ASP A 223 -8.26 -28.47 -12.76
CA ASP A 223 -6.97 -28.47 -13.44
C ASP A 223 -7.06 -29.39 -14.66
N LYS A 224 -6.70 -28.85 -15.83
CA LYS A 224 -6.57 -29.68 -17.04
C LYS A 224 -5.51 -30.75 -16.72
N PRO A 225 -5.82 -32.05 -16.87
CA PRO A 225 -4.83 -33.09 -16.64
C PRO A 225 -3.63 -32.84 -17.56
N ALA A 226 -2.43 -32.86 -16.97
CA ALA A 226 -1.18 -32.73 -17.69
C ALA A 226 -1.16 -33.75 -18.83
N VAL A 227 -1.08 -33.28 -20.07
CA VAL A 227 -0.88 -34.14 -21.24
C VAL A 227 0.47 -34.82 -21.04
N SER A 228 0.43 -36.11 -20.72
CA SER A 228 1.59 -37.00 -20.70
C SER A 228 2.21 -37.02 -22.09
N SER A 229 3.25 -36.23 -22.33
CA SER A 229 4.13 -36.42 -23.48
C SER A 229 5.00 -37.66 -23.24
N LYS A 230 4.50 -38.82 -23.65
CA LYS A 230 5.33 -39.97 -23.99
C LYS A 230 5.17 -40.24 -25.48
N GLY A 231 6.27 -40.19 -26.20
CA GLY A 231 6.43 -40.43 -27.62
C GLY A 231 7.85 -40.10 -27.99
#